data_AF-A0A920HMN6-F1
#
_entry.id   AF-A0A920HMN6-F1
#
_cell.length_a   1.000
_cell.length_b   1.000
_cell.length_c   1.000
_cell.angle_alpha   90.00
_cell.angle_beta   90.00
_cell.angle_gamma   90.00
#
_symmetry.space_group_name_H-M   'P 1'
#
loop_
_entity.id
_entity.type
_entity.pdbx_description
1 polymer ?
#
loop_
_entity_poly.entity_id
_entity_poly.type
_entity_poly.pdbx_seq_one_letter_code
_entity_poly.pdbx_strand_id
1 'polypeptide(L)'
;MLKDFLKNVQLQKSVKNKLNEWLGDDLKKWDISRDAPYFGFEIPDEKNKFFYVWVDAPIGYIASISNWANKNDLNMNDLWSDKSDYEIHHFIGKDIAYFHGLFWPALLDSAGFRLPDGINVHGFLTINGEKMSKSKGTGILARDFVNITNPETLRYYFAAKLNNKVEDIDLNFDDYVQRINSDLVGKYLNIASRSASFLKKNKNVISEDINHTFLKT
;
A
#
# COMPACT_ATOMS: atom_id res chain seq x y z
N MET A 1 -5.42 -9.91 -24.59
CA MET A 1 -5.22 -8.76 -23.68
C MET A 1 -5.39 -9.15 -22.20
N LEU A 2 -6.57 -9.13 -21.56
CA LEU A 2 -6.68 -9.37 -20.09
C LEU A 2 -6.06 -10.68 -19.62
N LYS A 3 -6.24 -11.77 -20.38
CA LYS A 3 -5.60 -13.07 -20.10
C LYS A 3 -4.07 -12.99 -20.13
N ASP A 4 -3.50 -12.14 -20.99
CA ASP A 4 -2.06 -11.96 -21.14
C ASP A 4 -1.52 -11.03 -20.04
N PHE A 5 -2.26 -9.96 -19.72
CA PHE A 5 -2.00 -9.10 -18.57
C PHE A 5 -1.91 -9.93 -17.28
N LEU A 6 -2.92 -10.76 -16.98
CA LEU A 6 -2.92 -11.59 -15.77
C LEU A 6 -1.81 -12.63 -15.74
N LYS A 7 -1.27 -13.06 -16.88
CA LYS A 7 -0.09 -13.94 -16.90
C LYS A 7 1.15 -13.19 -16.44
N ASN A 8 1.35 -11.96 -16.93
CA ASN A 8 2.60 -11.21 -16.80
C ASN A 8 2.66 -10.30 -15.56
N VAL A 9 1.54 -9.77 -15.09
CA VAL A 9 1.50 -8.87 -13.92
C VAL A 9 2.00 -9.57 -12.66
N GLN A 10 2.79 -8.86 -11.86
CA GLN A 10 3.19 -9.27 -10.52
C GLN A 10 1.96 -9.21 -9.60
N LEU A 11 1.47 -10.38 -9.19
CA LEU A 11 0.23 -10.49 -8.42
C LEU A 11 0.26 -11.76 -7.57
N GLN A 12 -0.27 -11.69 -6.34
CA GLN A 12 -0.35 -12.87 -5.47
C GLN A 12 -1.17 -14.00 -6.12
N LYS A 13 -0.68 -15.24 -5.99
CA LYS A 13 -1.27 -16.43 -6.62
C LYS A 13 -2.77 -16.61 -6.33
N SER A 14 -3.18 -16.39 -5.09
CA SER A 14 -4.60 -16.51 -4.68
C SER A 14 -5.49 -15.51 -5.43
N VAL A 15 -5.03 -14.26 -5.59
CA VAL A 15 -5.76 -13.21 -6.33
C VAL A 15 -5.77 -13.53 -7.82
N LYS A 16 -4.63 -13.93 -8.39
CA LYS A 16 -4.54 -14.31 -9.81
C LYS A 16 -5.51 -15.44 -10.15
N ASN A 17 -5.62 -16.45 -9.28
CA ASN A 17 -6.58 -17.54 -9.44
C ASN A 17 -8.04 -17.02 -9.44
N LYS A 18 -8.38 -16.13 -8.49
CA LYS A 18 -9.73 -15.57 -8.38
C LYS A 18 -10.09 -14.68 -9.59
N LEU A 19 -9.16 -13.88 -10.08
CA LEU A 19 -9.37 -13.07 -11.30
C LEU A 19 -9.54 -13.95 -12.54
N ASN A 20 -8.79 -15.05 -12.65
CA ASN A 20 -8.95 -16.00 -13.76
C ASN A 20 -10.30 -16.73 -13.73
N GLU A 21 -10.84 -17.04 -12.54
CA GLU A 21 -12.19 -17.58 -12.39
C GLU A 21 -13.22 -16.60 -12.97
N TRP A 22 -13.19 -15.33 -12.54
CA TRP A 22 -14.10 -14.30 -13.05
C TRP A 22 -13.92 -13.99 -14.54
N LEU A 23 -12.70 -14.14 -15.07
CA LEU A 23 -12.41 -13.98 -16.49
C LEU A 23 -12.86 -15.19 -17.34
N GLY A 24 -13.01 -16.36 -16.72
CA GLY A 24 -13.57 -17.56 -17.32
C GLY A 24 -15.09 -17.53 -17.44
N ASP A 25 -15.75 -16.73 -16.58
CA ASP A 25 -17.18 -16.45 -16.65
C ASP A 25 -17.53 -15.48 -17.80
N ASP A 26 -18.82 -15.36 -18.11
CA ASP A 26 -19.30 -14.40 -19.12
C ASP A 26 -19.20 -12.96 -18.62
N LEU A 27 -18.13 -12.26 -19.04
CA LEU A 27 -17.90 -10.86 -18.71
C LEU A 27 -19.08 -10.00 -19.17
N LYS A 28 -19.69 -9.29 -18.23
CA LYS A 28 -20.80 -8.38 -18.51
C LYS A 28 -20.31 -6.99 -18.84
N LYS A 29 -21.08 -6.28 -19.67
CA LYS A 29 -20.92 -4.84 -19.85
C LYS A 29 -21.04 -4.17 -18.49
N TRP A 30 -20.16 -3.20 -18.27
CA TRP A 30 -20.09 -2.46 -17.04
C TRP A 30 -20.76 -1.10 -17.24
N ASP A 31 -21.72 -0.75 -16.39
CA ASP A 31 -22.38 0.55 -16.48
C ASP A 31 -21.49 1.64 -15.92
N ILE A 32 -21.02 2.50 -16.83
CA ILE A 32 -20.05 3.56 -16.59
C ILE A 32 -20.71 4.95 -16.44
N SER A 33 -22.04 5.04 -16.50
CA SER A 33 -22.76 6.33 -16.50
C SER A 33 -23.74 6.46 -15.32
N ARG A 34 -24.00 7.68 -14.87
CA ARG A 34 -25.00 8.00 -13.84
C ARG A 34 -25.84 9.18 -14.30
N ASP A 35 -27.14 9.12 -14.02
CA ASP A 35 -28.06 10.23 -14.28
C ASP A 35 -27.92 11.36 -13.27
N ALA A 36 -28.20 12.59 -13.69
CA ALA A 36 -28.38 13.72 -12.79
C ALA A 36 -29.56 13.48 -11.80
N PRO A 37 -29.50 14.03 -10.57
CA PRO A 37 -28.41 14.82 -10.01
C PRO A 37 -27.23 13.94 -9.56
N TYR A 38 -26.02 14.31 -9.96
CA TYR A 38 -24.79 13.62 -9.58
C TYR A 38 -23.65 14.63 -9.35
N PHE A 39 -22.77 14.33 -8.40
CA PHE A 39 -21.54 15.10 -8.20
C PHE A 39 -20.37 14.33 -8.82
N GLY A 40 -19.97 14.73 -10.02
CA GLY A 40 -18.91 14.09 -10.79
C GLY A 40 -18.66 14.82 -12.10
N PHE A 41 -17.96 14.18 -13.02
CA PHE A 41 -17.66 14.75 -14.34
C PHE A 41 -18.78 14.42 -15.35
N GLU A 42 -19.25 15.43 -16.08
CA GLU A 42 -20.20 15.25 -17.17
C GLU A 42 -19.59 14.44 -18.32
N ILE A 43 -20.38 13.58 -18.93
CA ILE A 43 -19.96 12.81 -20.11
C ILE A 43 -20.05 13.74 -21.32
N PRO A 44 -18.95 13.94 -22.08
CA PRO A 44 -18.97 14.76 -23.29
C PRO A 44 -20.07 14.30 -24.26
N ASP A 45 -20.71 15.27 -24.92
CA ASP A 45 -21.78 15.05 -25.91
C ASP A 45 -23.07 14.40 -25.36
N GLU A 46 -23.17 14.16 -24.05
CA GLU A 46 -24.34 13.59 -23.39
C GLU A 46 -24.99 14.57 -22.41
N LYS A 47 -26.33 14.69 -22.47
CA LYS A 47 -27.07 15.62 -21.60
C LYS A 47 -27.43 14.95 -20.27
N ASN A 48 -27.11 15.60 -19.15
CA ASN A 48 -27.45 15.16 -17.79
C ASN A 48 -26.88 13.77 -17.42
N LYS A 49 -25.77 13.36 -18.04
CA LYS A 49 -25.07 12.11 -17.75
C LYS A 49 -23.69 12.41 -17.18
N PHE A 50 -23.31 11.64 -16.17
CA PHE A 50 -22.04 11.75 -15.48
C PHE A 50 -21.29 10.42 -15.50
N PHE A 51 -19.96 10.46 -15.46
CA PHE A 51 -19.18 9.25 -15.25
C PHE A 51 -19.46 8.67 -13.86
N TYR A 52 -19.63 7.35 -13.81
CA TYR A 52 -19.66 6.64 -12.54
C TYR A 52 -18.28 6.71 -11.89
N VAL A 53 -18.22 6.96 -10.57
CA VAL A 53 -16.97 7.13 -9.81
C VAL A 53 -15.93 6.01 -10.01
N TRP A 54 -16.35 4.80 -10.35
CA TRP A 54 -15.41 3.70 -10.62
C TRP A 54 -14.67 3.80 -11.95
N VAL A 55 -15.08 4.72 -12.82
CA VAL A 55 -14.35 5.11 -14.04
C VAL A 55 -13.31 6.17 -13.69
N ASP A 56 -13.73 7.25 -13.03
CA ASP A 56 -12.86 8.41 -12.78
C ASP A 56 -11.88 8.21 -11.60
N ALA A 57 -12.23 7.42 -10.58
CA ALA A 57 -11.37 7.19 -9.42
C ALA A 57 -9.99 6.63 -9.78
N PRO A 58 -9.84 5.56 -10.59
CA PRO A 58 -8.51 5.07 -10.97
C PRO A 58 -7.78 6.01 -11.95
N ILE A 59 -8.51 6.79 -12.77
CA ILE A 59 -7.90 7.86 -13.60
C ILE A 59 -7.25 8.92 -12.70
N GLY A 60 -7.77 9.10 -11.48
CA GLY A 60 -7.17 9.93 -10.44
C GLY A 60 -5.70 9.59 -10.13
N TYR A 61 -5.26 8.35 -10.31
CA TYR A 61 -3.84 7.99 -10.16
C TYR A 61 -2.95 8.71 -11.18
N ILE A 62 -3.37 8.69 -12.46
CA ILE A 62 -2.69 9.36 -13.57
C ILE A 62 -2.78 10.88 -13.41
N ALA A 63 -3.94 11.40 -13.02
CA ALA A 63 -4.13 12.83 -12.78
C ALA A 63 -3.24 13.34 -11.63
N SER A 64 -3.11 12.56 -10.56
CA SER A 64 -2.28 12.91 -9.40
C SER A 64 -0.80 12.99 -9.77
N ILE A 65 -0.27 11.97 -10.46
CA ILE A 65 1.14 11.97 -10.88
C ILE A 65 1.41 13.04 -11.96
N SER A 66 0.47 13.29 -12.87
CA SER A 66 0.57 14.36 -13.86
C SER A 66 0.64 15.74 -13.19
N ASN A 67 -0.20 15.99 -12.20
CA ASN A 67 -0.15 17.22 -11.40
C ASN A 67 1.18 17.36 -10.64
N TRP A 68 1.73 16.27 -10.10
CA TRP A 68 3.05 16.31 -9.48
C TRP A 68 4.16 16.58 -10.49
N ALA A 69 4.14 15.91 -11.66
CA ALA A 69 5.12 16.09 -12.73
C ALA A 69 5.15 17.54 -13.22
N ASN A 70 3.98 18.14 -13.47
CA ASN A 70 3.85 19.54 -13.87
C ASN A 70 4.42 20.52 -12.82
N LYS A 71 4.30 20.21 -11.52
CA LYS A 71 4.85 21.05 -10.44
C LYS A 71 6.37 20.93 -10.29
N ASN A 72 6.97 19.90 -10.87
CA ASN A 72 8.40 19.62 -10.76
C ASN A 72 9.09 19.66 -12.14
N ASP A 73 8.44 20.22 -13.16
CA ASP A 73 8.94 20.32 -14.53
C ASP A 73 9.41 18.97 -15.13
N LEU A 74 8.68 17.89 -14.81
CA LEU A 74 8.94 16.55 -15.31
C LEU A 74 8.01 16.19 -16.46
N ASN A 75 8.52 15.39 -17.41
CA ASN A 75 7.71 14.89 -18.51
C ASN A 75 6.90 13.66 -18.07
N MET A 76 5.59 13.70 -18.28
CA MET A 76 4.70 12.58 -17.96
C MET A 76 5.08 11.29 -18.70
N ASN A 77 5.64 11.39 -19.91
CA ASN A 77 6.08 10.21 -20.66
C ASN A 77 7.22 9.45 -19.98
N ASP A 78 8.07 10.15 -19.23
CA ASP A 78 9.15 9.52 -18.49
C ASP A 78 8.61 8.73 -17.29
N LEU A 79 7.42 9.09 -16.79
CA LEU A 79 6.79 8.47 -15.62
C LEU A 79 5.80 7.36 -16.00
N TRP A 80 4.94 7.60 -16.99
CA TRP A 80 3.81 6.74 -17.33
C TRP A 80 3.66 6.58 -18.85
N SER A 81 4.63 5.96 -19.49
CA SER A 81 4.54 5.50 -20.88
C SER A 81 5.12 4.11 -21.04
N ASP A 82 4.88 3.48 -22.20
CA ASP A 82 5.49 2.18 -22.55
C ASP A 82 7.02 2.23 -22.62
N LYS A 83 7.61 3.43 -22.73
CA LYS A 83 9.06 3.64 -22.72
C LYS A 83 9.62 4.05 -21.35
N SER A 84 8.76 4.21 -20.34
CA SER A 84 9.18 4.55 -18.98
C SER A 84 10.00 3.40 -18.37
N ASP A 85 11.10 3.74 -17.72
CA ASP A 85 11.92 2.79 -16.95
C ASP A 85 11.33 2.51 -15.55
N TYR A 86 10.27 3.24 -15.15
CA TYR A 86 9.62 3.04 -13.86
C TYR A 86 8.57 1.92 -13.90
N GLU A 87 8.39 1.28 -12.74
CA GLU A 87 7.33 0.30 -12.52
C GLU A 87 6.10 0.96 -11.89
N ILE A 88 4.92 0.53 -12.31
CA ILE A 88 3.62 0.96 -11.79
C ILE A 88 3.08 -0.12 -10.85
N HIS A 89 2.98 0.20 -9.56
CA HIS A 89 2.47 -0.70 -8.53
C HIS A 89 1.24 -0.16 -7.83
N HIS A 90 0.20 -1.00 -7.70
CA HIS A 90 -1.01 -0.67 -6.96
C HIS A 90 -1.09 -1.44 -5.64
N PHE A 91 -1.12 -0.73 -4.51
CA PHE A 91 -1.39 -1.33 -3.19
C PHE A 91 -2.86 -1.16 -2.84
N ILE A 92 -3.58 -2.28 -2.69
CA ILE A 92 -5.05 -2.25 -2.57
C ILE A 92 -5.57 -3.28 -1.56
N GLY A 93 -6.77 -3.04 -1.04
CA GLY A 93 -7.51 -4.05 -0.27
C GLY A 93 -8.16 -5.10 -1.18
N LYS A 94 -8.39 -6.30 -0.65
CA LYS A 94 -8.95 -7.44 -1.40
C LYS A 94 -10.29 -7.18 -2.10
N ASP A 95 -11.13 -6.30 -1.57
CA ASP A 95 -12.47 -6.01 -2.12
C ASP A 95 -12.44 -5.29 -3.47
N ILE A 96 -11.34 -4.61 -3.79
CA ILE A 96 -11.21 -3.83 -5.04
C ILE A 96 -10.27 -4.50 -6.05
N ALA A 97 -9.91 -5.76 -5.79
CA ALA A 97 -9.04 -6.56 -6.65
C ALA A 97 -9.67 -6.81 -8.03
N TYR A 98 -10.99 -7.05 -8.12
CA TYR A 98 -11.70 -7.18 -9.39
C TYR A 98 -11.48 -5.95 -10.27
N PHE A 99 -11.64 -4.76 -9.69
CA PHE A 99 -11.47 -3.51 -10.41
C PHE A 99 -10.06 -3.32 -10.94
N HIS A 100 -9.06 -3.49 -10.09
CA HIS A 100 -7.68 -3.25 -10.48
C HIS A 100 -7.10 -4.37 -11.35
N GLY A 101 -7.67 -5.57 -11.30
CA GLY A 101 -7.22 -6.73 -12.06
C GLY A 101 -7.93 -6.93 -13.40
N LEU A 102 -9.13 -6.37 -13.59
CA LEU A 102 -9.93 -6.57 -14.82
C LEU A 102 -10.40 -5.25 -15.43
N PHE A 103 -11.20 -4.46 -14.69
CA PHE A 103 -11.82 -3.24 -15.23
C PHE A 103 -10.78 -2.17 -15.60
N TRP A 104 -9.88 -1.86 -14.66
CA TRP A 104 -8.88 -0.81 -14.84
C TRP A 104 -7.86 -1.11 -15.95
N PRO A 105 -7.27 -2.32 -16.04
CA PRO A 105 -6.41 -2.68 -17.17
C PRO A 105 -7.14 -2.60 -18.52
N ALA A 106 -8.43 -2.98 -18.58
CA ALA A 106 -9.22 -2.85 -19.79
C ALA A 106 -9.45 -1.40 -20.20
N LEU A 107 -9.69 -0.51 -19.23
CA LEU A 107 -9.84 0.92 -19.47
C LEU A 107 -8.54 1.56 -19.96
N LEU A 108 -7.40 1.23 -19.33
CA LEU A 108 -6.07 1.70 -19.74
C LEU A 108 -5.73 1.27 -21.17
N ASP A 109 -5.87 -0.01 -21.48
CA ASP A 109 -5.61 -0.58 -22.81
C ASP A 109 -6.46 0.09 -23.89
N SER A 110 -7.76 0.28 -23.60
CA SER A 110 -8.70 0.95 -24.52
C SER A 110 -8.31 2.40 -24.80
N ALA A 111 -7.64 3.05 -23.85
CA ALA A 111 -7.17 4.44 -23.96
C ALA A 111 -5.70 4.55 -24.40
N GLY A 112 -5.03 3.43 -24.70
CA GLY A 112 -3.63 3.41 -25.13
C GLY A 112 -2.61 3.75 -24.03
N PHE A 113 -2.95 3.50 -22.76
CA PHE A 113 -2.05 3.71 -21.64
C PHE A 113 -1.36 2.42 -21.19
N ARG A 114 -0.14 2.59 -20.67
CA ARG A 114 0.63 1.51 -20.05
C ARG A 114 -0.15 0.86 -18.89
N LEU A 115 -0.09 -0.47 -18.84
CA LEU A 115 -0.68 -1.30 -17.79
C LEU A 115 0.21 -1.36 -16.53
N PRO A 116 -0.35 -1.67 -15.35
CA PRO A 116 0.44 -1.82 -14.12
C PRO A 116 1.41 -3.01 -14.20
N ASP A 117 2.61 -2.84 -13.65
CA ASP A 117 3.61 -3.91 -13.53
C ASP A 117 3.28 -4.85 -12.35
N GLY A 118 2.68 -4.30 -11.29
CA GLY A 118 2.31 -5.06 -10.09
C GLY A 118 1.03 -4.59 -9.38
N ILE A 119 0.34 -5.56 -8.77
CA ILE A 119 -0.80 -5.33 -7.89
C ILE A 119 -0.53 -6.07 -6.58
N ASN A 120 -0.41 -5.30 -5.50
CA ASN A 120 -0.12 -5.78 -4.15
C ASN A 120 -1.39 -5.72 -3.30
N VAL A 121 -2.05 -6.87 -3.16
CA VAL A 121 -3.32 -6.97 -2.41
C VAL A 121 -3.08 -7.31 -0.94
N HIS A 122 -3.75 -6.61 -0.02
CA HIS A 122 -3.76 -6.93 1.40
C HIS A 122 -5.17 -7.31 1.89
N GLY A 123 -5.24 -8.03 3.02
CA GLY A 123 -6.49 -8.34 3.71
C GLY A 123 -7.08 -7.16 4.48
N PHE A 124 -8.15 -7.42 5.23
CA PHE A 124 -8.74 -6.43 6.11
C PHE A 124 -7.94 -6.24 7.39
N LEU A 125 -8.22 -5.12 8.06
CA LEU A 125 -7.80 -4.88 9.43
C LEU A 125 -8.95 -5.26 10.39
N THR A 126 -8.63 -6.05 11.40
CA THR A 126 -9.48 -6.29 12.57
C THR A 126 -8.87 -5.64 13.81
N ILE A 127 -9.68 -5.40 14.84
CA ILE A 127 -9.24 -4.89 16.12
C ILE A 127 -9.67 -5.89 17.20
N ASN A 128 -8.72 -6.45 17.93
CA ASN A 128 -8.93 -7.51 18.92
C ASN A 128 -9.82 -8.66 18.40
N GLY A 129 -9.59 -9.09 17.16
CA GLY A 129 -10.33 -10.16 16.49
C GLY A 129 -11.67 -9.76 15.90
N GLU A 130 -12.13 -8.51 16.10
CA GLU A 130 -13.40 -8.04 15.57
C GLU A 130 -13.23 -7.17 14.31
N LYS A 131 -14.17 -7.32 13.37
CA LYS A 131 -14.26 -6.42 12.22
C LYS A 131 -14.63 -5.02 12.69
N MET A 132 -13.88 -4.02 12.23
CA MET A 132 -14.20 -2.62 12.49
C MET A 132 -15.61 -2.29 12.02
N SER A 133 -16.38 -1.65 12.90
CA SER A 133 -17.75 -1.22 12.61
C SER A 133 -17.97 0.20 13.10
N LYS A 134 -18.40 1.06 12.19
CA LYS A 134 -18.83 2.43 12.54
C LYS A 134 -20.04 2.41 13.48
N SER A 135 -20.99 1.50 13.27
CA SER A 135 -22.21 1.44 14.09
C SER A 135 -21.96 0.89 15.50
N LYS A 136 -20.94 0.03 15.67
CA LYS A 136 -20.54 -0.48 16.98
C LYS A 136 -19.46 0.36 17.67
N GLY A 137 -18.94 1.40 17.01
CA GLY A 137 -17.88 2.24 17.55
C GLY A 137 -16.52 1.54 17.70
N THR A 138 -16.32 0.38 17.08
CA THR A 138 -15.06 -0.38 17.19
C THR A 138 -13.98 0.10 16.23
N GLY A 139 -14.31 1.01 15.31
CA GLY A 139 -13.33 1.61 14.40
C GLY A 139 -12.50 2.68 15.11
N ILE A 140 -11.18 2.62 14.95
CA ILE A 140 -10.26 3.63 15.46
C ILE A 140 -9.78 4.49 14.30
N LEU A 141 -9.97 5.80 14.39
CA LEU A 141 -9.45 6.72 13.39
C LEU A 141 -7.94 6.92 13.61
N ALA A 142 -7.19 7.02 12.52
CA ALA A 142 -5.75 7.28 12.58
C ALA A 142 -5.41 8.55 13.38
N ARG A 143 -6.22 9.62 13.23
CA ARG A 143 -6.06 10.87 13.99
C ARG A 143 -6.21 10.65 15.51
N ASP A 144 -7.14 9.79 15.91
CA ASP A 144 -7.41 9.53 17.33
C ASP A 144 -6.26 8.69 17.90
N PHE A 145 -5.75 7.74 17.12
CA PHE A 145 -4.58 6.94 17.49
C PHE A 145 -3.31 7.80 17.70
N VAL A 146 -3.04 8.74 16.79
CA VAL A 146 -1.87 9.65 16.88
C VAL A 146 -1.91 10.51 18.14
N ASN A 147 -3.09 10.85 18.64
CA ASN A 147 -3.25 11.61 19.88
C ASN A 147 -2.95 10.78 21.14
N ILE A 148 -2.97 9.45 21.04
CA ILE A 148 -2.79 8.52 22.17
C ILE A 148 -1.35 8.01 22.24
N THR A 149 -0.71 7.76 21.10
CA THR A 149 0.63 7.16 21.06
C THR A 149 1.40 7.56 19.81
N ASN A 150 2.71 7.26 19.79
CA ASN A 150 3.58 7.57 18.67
C ASN A 150 3.17 6.74 17.43
N PRO A 151 2.88 7.35 16.26
CA PRO A 151 2.50 6.60 15.06
C PRO A 151 3.54 5.57 14.58
N GLU A 152 4.82 5.76 14.91
CA GLU A 152 5.89 4.83 14.51
C GLU A 152 5.74 3.44 15.15
N THR A 153 5.16 3.34 16.34
CA THR A 153 4.93 2.03 16.97
C THR A 153 3.85 1.24 16.23
N LEU A 154 2.81 1.92 15.71
CA LEU A 154 1.81 1.26 14.86
C LEU A 154 2.40 0.82 13.52
N ARG A 155 3.27 1.66 12.92
CA ARG A 155 4.00 1.32 11.69
C ARG A 155 4.87 0.09 11.90
N TYR A 156 5.63 0.03 13.00
CA TYR A 156 6.43 -1.15 13.36
C TYR A 156 5.56 -2.39 13.55
N TYR A 157 4.44 -2.26 14.28
CA TYR A 157 3.54 -3.38 14.53
C TYR A 157 2.97 -3.98 13.24
N PHE A 158 2.47 -3.14 12.32
CA PHE A 158 1.98 -3.62 11.03
C PHE A 158 3.09 -4.18 10.15
N ALA A 159 4.26 -3.53 10.09
CA ALA A 159 5.40 -4.05 9.34
C ALA A 159 5.85 -5.45 9.83
N ALA A 160 5.74 -5.71 11.13
CA ALA A 160 6.06 -7.01 11.72
C ALA A 160 5.03 -8.12 11.42
N LYS A 161 3.78 -7.75 11.06
CA LYS A 161 2.69 -8.70 10.76
C LYS A 161 2.39 -8.84 9.27
N LEU A 162 2.74 -7.83 8.47
CA LEU A 162 2.59 -7.84 7.02
C LEU A 162 3.43 -8.96 6.39
N ASN A 163 2.85 -9.61 5.39
CA ASN A 163 3.50 -10.65 4.62
C ASN A 163 3.04 -10.58 3.15
N ASN A 164 3.54 -11.49 2.31
CA ASN A 164 3.26 -11.50 0.87
C ASN A 164 1.94 -12.21 0.49
N LYS A 165 1.09 -12.57 1.46
CA LYS A 165 -0.21 -13.22 1.25
C LYS A 165 -1.35 -12.24 1.53
N VAL A 166 -2.52 -12.60 1.03
CA VAL A 166 -3.77 -11.86 1.28
C VAL A 166 -4.43 -12.43 2.52
N GLU A 167 -3.92 -12.03 3.68
CA GLU A 167 -4.42 -12.41 4.99
C GLU A 167 -4.88 -11.16 5.75
N ASP A 168 -5.91 -11.32 6.58
CA ASP A 168 -6.39 -10.23 7.43
C ASP A 168 -5.41 -10.02 8.58
N ILE A 169 -5.17 -8.76 8.94
CA ILE A 169 -4.25 -8.38 10.01
C ILE A 169 -5.07 -7.97 11.22
N ASP A 170 -4.77 -8.57 12.36
CA ASP A 170 -5.38 -8.19 13.62
C ASP A 170 -4.50 -7.22 14.41
N LEU A 171 -5.05 -6.03 14.72
CA LEU A 171 -4.52 -5.12 15.72
C LEU A 171 -5.05 -5.56 17.09
N ASN A 172 -4.30 -6.45 17.73
CA ASN A 172 -4.54 -6.86 19.09
C ASN A 172 -3.72 -5.98 20.04
N PHE A 173 -4.37 -5.27 20.97
CA PHE A 173 -3.69 -4.28 21.81
C PHE A 173 -2.70 -4.89 22.80
N ASP A 174 -2.98 -6.09 23.33
CA ASP A 174 -2.06 -6.78 24.24
C ASP A 174 -0.79 -7.23 23.50
N ASP A 175 -0.93 -7.87 22.33
CA ASP A 175 0.19 -8.22 21.45
C ASP A 175 0.93 -6.96 20.96
N TYR A 176 0.22 -5.88 20.67
CA TYR A 176 0.82 -4.59 20.29
C TYR A 176 1.72 -4.05 21.40
N VAL A 177 1.22 -3.91 22.62
CA VAL A 177 2.02 -3.40 23.76
C VAL A 177 3.19 -4.33 24.04
N GLN A 178 2.95 -5.65 24.06
CA GLN A 178 3.99 -6.63 24.31
C GLN A 178 5.10 -6.56 23.27
N ARG A 179 4.75 -6.47 21.97
CA ARG A 179 5.71 -6.44 20.87
C ARG A 179 6.55 -5.18 20.87
N ILE A 180 5.94 -4.01 21.09
CA ILE A 180 6.68 -2.75 21.16
C ILE A 180 7.65 -2.74 22.35
N ASN A 181 7.21 -3.19 23.51
CA ASN A 181 8.05 -3.23 24.69
C ASN A 181 9.17 -4.28 24.58
N SER A 182 8.87 -5.46 24.05
CA SER A 182 9.85 -6.54 23.94
C SER A 182 10.86 -6.30 22.83
N ASP A 183 10.40 -5.99 21.63
CA ASP A 183 11.30 -5.88 20.48
C ASP A 183 11.94 -4.50 20.39
N LEU A 184 11.13 -3.44 20.30
CA LEU A 184 11.66 -2.11 20.07
C LEU A 184 12.42 -1.60 21.29
N VAL A 185 11.80 -1.64 22.47
CA VAL A 185 12.43 -1.17 23.71
C VAL A 185 13.44 -2.20 24.22
N GLY A 186 13.03 -3.46 24.40
CA GLY A 186 13.82 -4.50 25.05
C GLY A 186 15.02 -5.01 24.26
N LYS A 187 14.99 -4.96 22.91
CA LYS A 187 16.09 -5.40 22.05
C LYS A 187 16.79 -4.24 21.35
N TYR A 188 16.12 -3.56 20.41
CA TYR A 188 16.78 -2.58 19.53
C TYR A 188 17.30 -1.37 20.31
N LEU A 189 16.43 -0.66 21.03
CA LEU A 189 16.81 0.53 21.78
C LEU A 189 17.69 0.20 22.98
N ASN A 190 17.54 -1.01 23.54
CA ASN A 190 18.34 -1.48 24.66
C ASN A 190 19.83 -1.64 24.33
N ILE A 191 20.20 -1.91 23.07
CA ILE A 191 21.61 -1.93 22.65
C ILE A 191 22.17 -0.51 22.70
N ALA A 192 21.46 0.46 22.10
CA ALA A 192 21.88 1.85 22.07
C ALA A 192 21.96 2.45 23.48
N SER A 193 20.93 2.25 24.32
CA SER A 193 20.87 2.83 25.66
C SER A 193 21.96 2.29 26.58
N ARG A 194 22.26 0.98 26.53
CA ARG A 194 23.32 0.36 27.33
C ARG A 194 24.72 0.81 26.88
N SER A 195 24.96 0.87 25.58
CA SER A 195 26.26 1.27 25.01
C SER A 195 26.54 2.77 25.15
N ALA A 196 25.53 3.63 25.02
CA ALA A 196 25.69 5.08 25.06
C ALA A 196 26.27 5.56 26.40
N SER A 197 25.85 4.96 27.52
CA SER A 197 26.38 5.32 28.83
C SER A 197 27.87 5.00 28.97
N PHE A 198 28.32 3.87 28.41
CA PHE A 198 29.71 3.45 28.42
C PHE A 198 30.57 4.39 27.57
N LEU A 199 30.12 4.72 26.36
CA LEU A 199 30.82 5.68 25.49
C LEU A 199 30.95 7.06 26.15
N LYS A 200 29.86 7.57 26.73
CA LYS A 200 29.87 8.86 27.43
C LYS A 200 30.84 8.87 28.61
N LYS A 201 30.88 7.80 29.41
CA LYS A 201 31.80 7.67 30.55
C LYS A 201 33.26 7.64 30.11
N ASN A 202 33.56 7.03 28.97
CA ASN A 202 34.92 6.90 28.46
C ASN A 202 35.27 7.96 27.39
N LYS A 203 34.56 9.10 27.33
CA LYS A 203 34.81 10.20 26.36
C LYS A 203 34.87 9.73 24.88
N ASN A 204 34.06 8.73 24.53
CA ASN A 204 34.04 8.07 23.22
C ASN A 204 35.36 7.35 22.85
N VAL A 205 36.22 7.06 23.81
CA VAL A 205 37.45 6.28 23.65
C VAL A 205 37.25 4.93 24.34
N ILE A 206 37.46 3.82 23.62
CA ILE A 206 37.27 2.48 24.19
C ILE A 206 38.55 1.97 24.86
N SER A 207 39.72 2.33 24.31
CA SER A 207 41.04 2.13 24.92
C SER A 207 42.02 3.10 24.27
N GLU A 208 42.96 3.65 25.05
CA GLU A 208 44.12 4.41 24.53
C GLU A 208 45.30 3.48 24.19
N ASP A 209 45.33 2.29 24.81
CA ASP A 209 46.39 1.30 24.64
C ASP A 209 45.90 0.08 23.86
N ILE A 210 46.73 -0.39 22.93
CA ILE A 210 46.53 -1.65 22.21
C ILE A 210 47.45 -2.70 22.84
N ASN A 211 46.86 -3.81 23.31
CA ASN A 211 47.65 -4.92 23.82
C ASN A 211 48.30 -5.69 22.64
N HIS A 212 49.53 -5.32 22.32
CA HIS A 212 50.31 -5.94 21.24
C HIS A 212 50.77 -7.38 21.55
N THR A 213 50.61 -7.88 22.78
CA THR A 213 50.98 -9.26 23.14
C THR A 213 50.07 -10.29 22.44
N PHE A 214 48.83 -9.92 22.10
CA PHE A 214 47.88 -10.77 21.36
C PHE A 214 47.87 -10.52 19.84
N LEU A 215 48.61 -9.53 19.34
CA LEU A 215 48.68 -9.17 17.91
C LEU A 215 49.91 -9.74 17.20
N LYS A 216 50.74 -10.54 17.89
CA LYS A 216 51.85 -11.25 17.25
C LYS A 216 51.32 -12.46 16.47
N THR A 217 50.89 -12.23 15.24
CA THR A 217 51.01 -13.22 14.14
C THR A 217 52.43 -13.24 13.61
#